data_AF-A0A0F9B7J9-F1
#
_entry.id   AF-A0A0F9B7J9-F1
#
_cell.length_a   1.000
_cell.length_b   1.000
_cell.length_c   1.000
_cell.angle_alpha   90.00
_cell.angle_beta   90.00
_cell.angle_gamma   90.00
#
_symmetry.space_group_name_H-M   'P 1'
#
loop_
_entity.id
_entity.type
_entity.pdbx_description
1 polymer ?
#
loop_
_entity_poly.entity_id
_entity_poly.type
_entity_poly.pdbx_seq_one_letter_code
_entity_poly.pdbx_strand_id
1 'polypeptide(L)'
;NHPDRVRWSAANEETDMDQDADTQADSEDLESSDGGGGAIQRGFGGEYGVILQERSIWRQSYLGGDIVFQFDEVEKNRGLFAPGAAARYGRFVYYLAEDGFYRFDGTSSTPIGRNKIDATFFNELDESFKHRITTVISPLDSVVLWSYTTSGTAGNGDPDKIIAFNWSTNRWSRIEVDHEILLAALSVGRTLDGLDAVSTDLDALAFSLDSRVWTGGAATLATFDRAHKLNLLTGTPLTAVFETAERQLSPGQFSTPTSVRSLVEGTSATATIQVGKRTNSGDSVTFGAVISENDNGEHPCRDQNLSDRYHRIRLNVSGGFDDVQAVEVEYHPAGWQ
;
A
#
# COMPACT_ATOMS: atom_id res chain seq x y z
N ASN A 1 8.52 17.38 -30.02
CA ASN A 1 8.50 16.60 -28.76
C ASN A 1 7.94 15.24 -29.09
N HIS A 2 8.73 14.18 -28.89
CA HIS A 2 8.30 12.78 -29.03
C HIS A 2 8.23 12.18 -27.62
N PRO A 3 7.08 12.31 -26.92
CA PRO A 3 6.93 11.83 -25.54
C PRO A 3 6.89 10.30 -25.42
N ASP A 4 6.80 9.63 -26.55
CA ASP A 4 6.79 8.18 -26.79
C ASP A 4 8.17 7.62 -27.19
N ARG A 5 9.19 8.46 -27.25
CA ARG A 5 10.56 8.05 -27.63
C ARG A 5 11.35 7.47 -26.47
N VAL A 6 11.90 6.30 -26.68
CA VAL A 6 12.97 5.73 -25.84
C VAL A 6 14.31 6.08 -26.46
N ARG A 7 15.29 6.44 -25.63
CA ARG A 7 16.69 6.64 -26.05
C ARG A 7 17.60 5.85 -25.14
N TRP A 8 18.71 5.36 -25.69
CA TRP A 8 19.76 4.71 -24.91
C TRP A 8 21.12 5.22 -25.36
N SER A 9 22.05 5.24 -24.42
CA SER A 9 23.43 5.67 -24.64
C SER A 9 24.24 4.62 -25.39
N ALA A 10 25.45 4.99 -25.78
CA ALA A 10 26.48 4.10 -26.26
C ALA A 10 26.75 2.95 -25.27
N ALA A 11 27.11 1.80 -25.81
CA ALA A 11 27.47 0.64 -25.01
C ALA A 11 28.72 0.91 -24.17
N ASN A 12 28.59 0.80 -22.84
CA ASN A 12 29.64 1.10 -21.85
C ASN A 12 30.08 2.57 -21.76
N GLU A 13 29.34 3.50 -22.35
CA GLU A 13 29.59 4.93 -22.23
C GLU A 13 28.25 5.64 -22.01
N GLU A 14 27.89 5.88 -20.74
CA GLU A 14 26.59 6.42 -20.36
C GLU A 14 26.37 7.88 -20.75
N THR A 15 27.44 8.60 -21.09
CA THR A 15 27.37 10.03 -21.42
C THR A 15 27.22 10.29 -22.91
N ASP A 16 27.54 9.32 -23.76
CA ASP A 16 27.40 9.40 -25.21
C ASP A 16 26.00 8.96 -25.63
N MET A 17 25.21 9.92 -26.12
CA MET A 17 23.84 9.73 -26.61
C MET A 17 23.75 10.01 -28.11
N ASP A 18 24.88 10.20 -28.78
CA ASP A 18 24.93 10.47 -30.22
C ASP A 18 24.68 9.17 -30.97
N GLN A 19 23.69 9.17 -31.88
CA GLN A 19 23.29 7.96 -32.59
C GLN A 19 24.42 7.45 -33.47
N ASP A 20 24.89 6.24 -33.20
CA ASP A 20 25.96 5.60 -33.94
C ASP A 20 25.82 4.07 -33.87
N ALA A 21 25.84 3.42 -35.02
CA ALA A 21 25.74 1.97 -35.13
C ALA A 21 26.95 1.26 -34.51
N ASP A 22 28.14 1.87 -34.54
CA ASP A 22 29.36 1.31 -33.97
C ASP A 22 29.32 1.32 -32.44
N THR A 23 28.72 2.35 -31.84
CA THR A 23 28.54 2.47 -30.38
C THR A 23 27.24 1.85 -29.88
N GLN A 24 26.34 1.49 -30.79
CA GLN A 24 24.98 0.99 -30.52
C GLN A 24 24.06 2.00 -29.81
N ALA A 25 24.45 3.28 -29.76
CA ALA A 25 23.59 4.35 -29.27
C ALA A 25 22.48 4.63 -30.30
N ASP A 26 21.21 4.59 -29.89
CA ASP A 26 20.09 4.87 -30.77
C ASP A 26 18.81 5.26 -30.00
N SER A 27 17.71 5.47 -30.73
CA SER A 27 16.40 5.76 -30.19
C SER A 27 15.29 5.12 -31.02
N GLU A 28 14.22 4.68 -30.35
CA GLU A 28 13.04 4.14 -31.00
C GLU A 28 11.79 4.90 -30.52
N ASP A 29 10.88 5.21 -31.44
CA ASP A 29 9.55 5.74 -31.11
C ASP A 29 8.59 4.58 -30.86
N LEU A 30 8.06 4.49 -29.64
CA LEU A 30 7.15 3.42 -29.25
C LEU A 30 5.71 3.76 -29.64
N GLU A 31 5.44 3.68 -30.94
CA GLU A 31 4.09 3.84 -31.46
C GLU A 31 3.28 2.56 -31.16
N SER A 32 2.35 2.67 -30.21
CA SER A 32 1.41 1.59 -29.92
C SER A 32 0.66 1.20 -31.18
N SER A 33 0.45 -0.10 -31.38
CA SER A 33 -0.18 -0.63 -32.59
C SER A 33 -1.64 -0.17 -32.77
N ASP A 34 -2.28 0.34 -31.72
CA ASP A 34 -3.62 0.96 -31.77
C ASP A 34 -3.58 2.50 -31.83
N GLY A 35 -2.39 3.10 -31.88
CA GLY A 35 -2.17 4.55 -31.88
C GLY A 35 -2.47 5.24 -30.54
N GLY A 36 -2.75 4.47 -29.49
CA GLY A 36 -3.31 4.97 -28.23
C GLY A 36 -2.36 4.95 -27.03
N GLY A 37 -1.08 4.58 -27.19
CA GLY A 37 -0.13 4.34 -26.09
C GLY A 37 0.14 5.55 -25.17
N GLY A 38 0.16 6.76 -25.73
CA GLY A 38 0.42 7.99 -24.99
C GLY A 38 1.88 8.19 -24.60
N ALA A 39 2.15 9.10 -23.66
CA ALA A 39 3.51 9.42 -23.23
C ALA A 39 4.14 8.28 -22.41
N ILE A 40 5.46 8.10 -22.52
CA ILE A 40 6.21 7.21 -21.61
C ILE A 40 6.19 7.82 -20.21
N GLN A 41 5.73 7.03 -19.25
CA GLN A 41 5.62 7.44 -17.85
C GLN A 41 6.79 6.91 -17.02
N ARG A 42 7.22 5.67 -17.25
CA ARG A 42 8.32 5.05 -16.47
C ARG A 42 8.91 3.81 -17.16
N GLY A 43 10.21 3.61 -16.99
CA GLY A 43 10.93 2.40 -17.40
C GLY A 43 11.55 1.67 -16.21
N PHE A 44 11.67 0.34 -16.31
CA PHE A 44 12.38 -0.51 -15.35
C PHE A 44 13.33 -1.47 -16.06
N GLY A 45 14.62 -1.44 -15.70
CA GLY A 45 15.61 -2.41 -16.15
C GLY A 45 15.60 -3.71 -15.33
N GLY A 46 16.18 -4.78 -15.88
CA GLY A 46 16.32 -6.12 -15.27
C GLY A 46 16.69 -7.15 -16.34
N GLU A 47 16.21 -8.40 -16.24
CA GLU A 47 16.42 -9.42 -17.29
C GLU A 47 15.93 -8.95 -18.68
N TYR A 48 14.82 -8.23 -18.68
CA TYR A 48 14.31 -7.43 -19.78
C TYR A 48 13.91 -6.05 -19.23
N GLY A 49 13.88 -5.07 -20.13
CA GLY A 49 13.30 -3.75 -19.84
C GLY A 49 11.78 -3.81 -19.88
N VAL A 50 11.13 -3.11 -18.97
CA VAL A 50 9.67 -2.88 -18.99
C VAL A 50 9.45 -1.39 -19.10
N ILE A 51 8.69 -0.98 -20.12
CA ILE A 51 8.41 0.43 -20.40
C ILE A 51 6.91 0.63 -20.32
N LEU A 52 6.50 1.51 -19.41
CA LEU A 52 5.10 1.85 -19.15
C LEU A 52 4.80 3.19 -19.80
N GLN A 53 3.89 3.18 -20.78
CA GLN A 53 3.24 4.38 -21.28
C GLN A 53 1.94 4.63 -20.52
N GLU A 54 1.22 5.72 -20.81
CA GLU A 54 -0.08 6.02 -20.20
C GLU A 54 -1.10 4.89 -20.42
N ARG A 55 -1.07 4.27 -21.60
CA ARG A 55 -2.09 3.30 -22.04
C ARG A 55 -1.52 2.05 -22.74
N SER A 56 -0.21 1.80 -22.65
CA SER A 56 0.43 0.59 -23.18
C SER A 56 1.63 0.17 -22.33
N ILE A 57 1.99 -1.12 -22.38
CA ILE A 57 3.19 -1.68 -21.73
C ILE A 57 4.03 -2.43 -22.76
N TRP A 58 5.30 -2.07 -22.82
CA TRP A 58 6.28 -2.65 -23.72
C TRP A 58 7.34 -3.43 -22.96
N ARG A 59 7.84 -4.48 -23.60
CA ARG A 59 9.01 -5.23 -23.15
C ARG A 59 10.17 -4.97 -24.10
N GLN A 60 11.30 -4.58 -23.54
CA GLN A 60 12.55 -4.35 -24.24
C GLN A 60 13.49 -5.54 -24.02
N SER A 61 13.95 -6.16 -25.10
CA SER A 61 14.93 -7.26 -25.09
C SER A 61 16.17 -6.86 -25.87
N TYR A 62 17.36 -7.12 -25.33
CA TYR A 62 18.61 -6.88 -26.06
C TYR A 62 18.85 -8.00 -27.07
N LEU A 63 19.03 -7.63 -28.35
CA LEU A 63 19.40 -8.56 -29.43
C LEU A 63 20.88 -8.42 -29.80
N GLY A 64 21.40 -7.19 -29.82
CA GLY A 64 22.76 -6.86 -30.25
C GLY A 64 22.93 -6.84 -31.77
N GLY A 65 24.00 -6.18 -32.22
CA GLY A 65 24.25 -5.95 -33.65
C GLY A 65 23.47 -4.74 -34.16
N ASP A 66 22.97 -4.81 -35.40
CA ASP A 66 22.30 -3.69 -36.09
C ASP A 66 20.95 -3.30 -35.44
N ILE A 67 20.24 -4.27 -34.87
CA ILE A 67 19.05 -4.02 -34.04
C ILE A 67 19.46 -4.23 -32.59
N VAL A 68 19.76 -3.13 -31.91
CA VAL A 68 20.28 -3.17 -30.54
C VAL A 68 19.24 -3.74 -29.58
N PHE A 69 18.04 -3.19 -29.61
CA PHE A 69 16.91 -3.62 -28.79
C PHE A 69 15.68 -3.94 -29.63
N GLN A 70 14.97 -5.00 -29.24
CA GLN A 70 13.63 -5.30 -29.71
C GLN A 70 12.60 -4.82 -28.69
N PHE A 71 11.60 -4.09 -29.17
CA PHE A 71 10.46 -3.63 -28.37
C PHE A 71 9.20 -4.40 -28.77
N ASP A 72 8.69 -5.20 -27.84
CA ASP A 72 7.44 -5.93 -28.01
C ASP A 72 6.34 -5.22 -27.21
N GLU A 73 5.24 -4.84 -27.86
CA GLU A 73 4.04 -4.37 -27.15
C GLU A 73 3.33 -5.56 -26.51
N VAL A 74 3.31 -5.60 -25.18
CA VAL A 74 2.80 -6.73 -24.41
C VAL A 74 1.36 -6.50 -23.94
N GLU A 75 1.04 -5.28 -23.51
CA GLU A 75 -0.32 -4.90 -23.09
C GLU A 75 -0.77 -3.66 -23.84
N LYS A 76 -2.01 -3.70 -24.33
CA LYS A 76 -2.64 -2.61 -25.08
C LYS A 76 -3.80 -2.06 -24.27
N ASN A 77 -4.08 -0.76 -24.43
CA ASN A 77 -5.15 -0.05 -23.71
C ASN A 77 -5.04 -0.08 -22.18
N ARG A 78 -3.87 -0.42 -21.64
CA ARG A 78 -3.55 -0.41 -20.22
C ARG A 78 -2.12 0.05 -20.03
N GLY A 79 -1.93 1.06 -19.20
CA GLY A 79 -0.62 1.61 -18.90
C GLY A 79 -0.56 2.14 -17.47
N LEU A 80 0.29 3.14 -17.25
CA LEU A 80 0.58 3.72 -15.96
C LEU A 80 -0.17 5.04 -15.78
N PHE A 81 -0.96 5.12 -14.71
CA PHE A 81 -1.79 6.29 -14.38
C PHE A 81 -0.98 7.55 -14.05
N ALA A 82 0.16 7.39 -13.38
CA ALA A 82 1.08 8.48 -13.05
C ALA A 82 2.53 7.96 -12.94
N PRO A 83 3.56 8.78 -13.25
CA PRO A 83 4.96 8.32 -13.30
C PRO A 83 5.44 7.65 -12.00
N GLY A 84 5.01 8.18 -10.84
CA GLY A 84 5.40 7.68 -9.54
C GLY A 84 4.62 6.44 -9.07
N ALA A 85 3.57 6.02 -9.79
CA ALA A 85 2.60 5.01 -9.35
C ALA A 85 2.97 3.56 -9.69
N ALA A 86 4.26 3.29 -9.93
CA ALA A 86 4.78 1.96 -10.23
C ALA A 86 6.07 1.66 -9.48
N ALA A 87 6.27 0.40 -9.11
CA ALA A 87 7.53 -0.10 -8.59
C ALA A 87 7.78 -1.55 -9.00
N ARG A 88 9.05 -1.95 -9.09
CA ARG A 88 9.48 -3.28 -9.53
C ARG A 88 10.09 -4.08 -8.38
N TYR A 89 9.70 -5.35 -8.27
CA TYR A 89 10.35 -6.34 -7.41
C TYR A 89 10.60 -7.64 -8.18
N GLY A 90 11.87 -7.97 -8.38
CA GLY A 90 12.27 -9.11 -9.21
C GLY A 90 11.76 -8.97 -10.66
N ARG A 91 10.92 -9.91 -11.10
CA ARG A 91 10.26 -9.85 -12.42
C ARG A 91 8.94 -9.07 -12.40
N PHE A 92 8.35 -8.87 -11.21
CA PHE A 92 7.02 -8.29 -11.11
C PHE A 92 7.10 -6.77 -11.07
N VAL A 93 6.21 -6.12 -11.80
CA VAL A 93 5.97 -4.68 -11.70
C VAL A 93 4.57 -4.48 -11.12
N TYR A 94 4.50 -3.81 -9.98
CA TYR A 94 3.26 -3.41 -9.35
C TYR A 94 2.98 -1.97 -9.74
N TYR A 95 1.79 -1.71 -10.26
CA TYR A 95 1.46 -0.40 -10.81
C TYR A 95 -0.03 -0.10 -10.72
N LEU A 96 -0.34 1.19 -10.81
CA LEU A 96 -1.70 1.71 -10.90
C LEU A 96 -2.02 2.09 -12.35
N ALA A 97 -3.09 1.53 -12.90
CA ALA A 97 -3.66 1.90 -14.19
C ALA A 97 -4.89 2.81 -14.00
N GLU A 98 -5.49 3.30 -15.09
CA GLU A 98 -6.74 4.09 -15.06
C GLU A 98 -7.93 3.33 -14.45
N ASP A 99 -7.93 2.00 -14.51
CA ASP A 99 -9.05 1.15 -14.06
C ASP A 99 -8.79 0.40 -12.75
N GLY A 100 -7.58 0.47 -12.18
CA GLY A 100 -7.27 -0.20 -10.90
C GLY A 100 -5.80 -0.55 -10.68
N PHE A 101 -5.53 -1.24 -9.58
CA PHE A 101 -4.19 -1.74 -9.25
C PHE A 101 -3.90 -3.08 -9.93
N TYR A 102 -2.70 -3.20 -10.50
CA TYR A 102 -2.24 -4.36 -11.26
C TYR A 102 -0.86 -4.85 -10.84
N ARG A 103 -0.62 -6.14 -11.10
CA ARG A 103 0.70 -6.77 -11.07
C ARG A 103 1.01 -7.33 -12.46
N PHE A 104 2.05 -6.80 -13.09
CA PHE A 104 2.59 -7.28 -14.36
C PHE A 104 3.71 -8.29 -14.12
N ASP A 105 3.72 -9.39 -14.85
CA ASP A 105 4.69 -10.50 -14.70
C ASP A 105 5.77 -10.58 -15.79
N GLY A 106 5.73 -9.65 -16.76
CA GLY A 106 6.56 -9.64 -17.97
C GLY A 106 5.80 -9.98 -19.25
N THR A 107 4.61 -10.57 -19.12
CA THR A 107 3.79 -11.02 -20.24
C THR A 107 2.34 -10.58 -20.10
N SER A 108 1.82 -10.47 -18.88
CA SER A 108 0.43 -10.10 -18.64
C SER A 108 0.23 -9.42 -17.28
N SER A 109 -0.86 -8.68 -17.18
CA SER A 109 -1.25 -7.91 -16.00
C SER A 109 -2.40 -8.58 -15.27
N THR A 110 -2.17 -8.93 -14.00
CA THR A 110 -3.20 -9.48 -13.12
C THR A 110 -3.79 -8.36 -12.24
N PRO A 111 -5.11 -8.15 -12.20
CA PRO A 111 -5.72 -7.16 -11.30
C PRO A 111 -5.58 -7.63 -9.84
N ILE A 112 -5.12 -6.72 -8.98
CA ILE A 112 -4.92 -7.00 -7.55
C ILE A 112 -5.88 -6.22 -6.64
N GLY A 113 -6.47 -5.12 -7.13
CA GLY A 113 -7.37 -4.26 -6.35
C GLY A 113 -8.87 -4.41 -6.66
N ARG A 114 -9.26 -5.16 -7.71
CA ARG A 114 -10.65 -5.26 -8.17
C ARG A 114 -11.55 -5.89 -7.12
N ASN A 115 -12.72 -5.28 -6.90
CA ASN A 115 -13.67 -5.63 -5.82
C ASN A 115 -13.05 -5.60 -4.40
N LYS A 116 -11.92 -4.90 -4.25
CA LYS A 116 -11.25 -4.69 -2.97
C LYS A 116 -11.10 -3.18 -2.74
N ILE A 117 -9.98 -2.60 -3.20
CA ILE A 117 -9.57 -1.24 -2.86
C ILE A 117 -9.78 -0.23 -3.99
N ASP A 118 -9.87 -0.67 -5.25
CA ASP A 118 -9.89 0.23 -6.42
C ASP A 118 -10.94 1.35 -6.29
N ALA A 119 -12.20 0.98 -6.03
CA ALA A 119 -13.29 1.95 -5.90
C ALA A 119 -13.08 2.92 -4.73
N THR A 120 -12.55 2.46 -3.60
CA THR A 120 -12.23 3.31 -2.46
C THR A 120 -11.12 4.29 -2.79
N PHE A 121 -10.07 3.84 -3.48
CA PHE A 121 -8.96 4.69 -3.90
C PHE A 121 -9.43 5.81 -4.84
N PHE A 122 -10.10 5.46 -5.95
CA PHE A 122 -10.52 6.46 -6.94
C PHE A 122 -11.59 7.43 -6.42
N ASN A 123 -12.42 7.01 -5.46
CA ASN A 123 -13.39 7.91 -4.82
C ASN A 123 -12.73 8.91 -3.87
N GLU A 124 -11.55 8.60 -3.32
CA GLU A 124 -10.84 9.45 -2.37
C GLU A 124 -9.78 10.32 -3.04
N LEU A 125 -9.15 9.83 -4.11
CA LEU A 125 -8.05 10.47 -4.82
C LEU A 125 -8.42 11.88 -5.31
N ASP A 126 -7.54 12.86 -5.07
CA ASP A 126 -7.54 14.12 -5.81
C ASP A 126 -6.68 13.98 -7.08
N GLU A 127 -7.34 13.83 -8.23
CA GLU A 127 -6.66 13.67 -9.52
C GLU A 127 -5.77 14.88 -9.90
N SER A 128 -6.04 16.07 -9.34
CA SER A 128 -5.22 17.28 -9.57
C SER A 128 -3.78 17.07 -9.10
N PHE A 129 -3.58 16.20 -8.10
CA PHE A 129 -2.29 15.88 -7.50
C PHE A 129 -1.78 14.48 -7.88
N LYS A 130 -2.29 13.87 -8.96
CA LYS A 130 -1.83 12.54 -9.42
C LYS A 130 -0.31 12.43 -9.62
N HIS A 131 0.34 13.54 -9.96
CA HIS A 131 1.80 13.62 -10.15
C HIS A 131 2.59 13.44 -8.84
N ARG A 132 1.95 13.56 -7.68
CA ARG A 132 2.54 13.35 -6.35
C ARG A 132 2.42 11.93 -5.83
N ILE A 133 1.75 11.04 -6.58
CA ILE A 133 1.66 9.63 -6.21
C ILE A 133 3.06 9.03 -6.19
N THR A 134 3.42 8.35 -5.10
CA THR A 134 4.71 7.65 -4.99
C THR A 134 4.52 6.21 -4.55
N THR A 135 5.30 5.32 -5.16
CA THR A 135 5.25 3.87 -4.88
C THR A 135 6.58 3.37 -4.35
N VAL A 136 6.52 2.63 -3.25
CA VAL A 136 7.69 2.01 -2.61
C VAL A 136 7.39 0.55 -2.32
N ILE A 137 8.43 -0.28 -2.41
CA ILE A 137 8.36 -1.70 -2.08
C ILE A 137 9.20 -1.95 -0.85
N SER A 138 8.63 -2.66 0.13
CA SER A 138 9.35 -3.26 1.26
C SER A 138 9.46 -4.77 1.06
N PRO A 139 10.63 -5.27 0.63
CA PRO A 139 10.85 -6.71 0.44
C PRO A 139 10.75 -7.52 1.73
N LEU A 140 11.15 -6.95 2.88
CA LEU A 140 11.11 -7.66 4.17
C LEU A 140 9.68 -8.00 4.57
N ASP A 141 8.79 -7.01 4.48
CA ASP A 141 7.38 -7.17 4.88
C ASP A 141 6.52 -7.80 3.77
N SER A 142 7.12 -7.97 2.58
CA SER A 142 6.42 -8.37 1.37
C SER A 142 5.27 -7.44 0.97
N VAL A 143 5.49 -6.12 1.08
CA VAL A 143 4.46 -5.09 0.87
C VAL A 143 4.84 -4.07 -0.20
N VAL A 144 3.89 -3.72 -1.08
CA VAL A 144 3.96 -2.55 -1.96
C VAL A 144 3.07 -1.46 -1.39
N LEU A 145 3.57 -0.24 -1.33
CA LEU A 145 2.85 0.91 -0.80
C LEU A 145 2.71 1.98 -1.87
N TRP A 146 1.50 2.53 -1.99
CA TRP A 146 1.18 3.69 -2.82
C TRP A 146 0.71 4.83 -1.94
N SER A 147 1.47 5.92 -1.94
CA SER A 147 1.12 7.20 -1.33
C SER A 147 0.32 8.05 -2.32
N TYR A 148 -0.72 8.72 -1.85
CA TYR A 148 -1.56 9.60 -2.65
C TYR A 148 -2.22 10.69 -1.80
N THR A 149 -2.72 11.73 -2.47
CA THR A 149 -3.44 12.86 -1.86
C THR A 149 -4.94 12.64 -1.98
N THR A 150 -5.69 12.81 -0.90
CA THR A 150 -7.15 12.79 -0.95
C THR A 150 -7.79 14.15 -1.20
N SER A 151 -8.99 14.13 -1.80
CA SER A 151 -9.79 15.32 -2.13
C SER A 151 -10.37 16.07 -0.91
N GLY A 152 -10.31 15.47 0.28
CA GLY A 152 -10.87 16.03 1.52
C GLY A 152 -9.95 16.99 2.27
N THR A 153 -8.67 17.08 1.89
CA THR A 153 -7.67 17.79 2.67
C THR A 153 -7.52 19.23 2.17
N ALA A 154 -8.02 20.18 2.97
CA ALA A 154 -7.83 21.61 2.73
C ALA A 154 -6.37 22.02 3.02
N GLY A 155 -5.45 21.75 2.09
CA GLY A 155 -4.07 22.21 2.20
C GLY A 155 -3.14 21.64 1.13
N ASN A 156 -2.46 22.54 0.38
CA ASN A 156 -1.29 22.39 -0.49
C ASN A 156 -1.09 21.15 -1.41
N GLY A 157 -1.99 20.16 -1.42
CA GLY A 157 -1.88 18.95 -2.21
C GLY A 157 -0.90 17.90 -1.68
N ASP A 158 -0.52 17.97 -0.41
CA ASP A 158 0.42 16.99 0.18
C ASP A 158 -0.26 15.63 0.39
N PRO A 159 0.43 14.51 0.11
CA PRO A 159 -0.08 13.17 0.40
C PRO A 159 -0.46 12.97 1.88
N ASP A 160 -1.56 12.24 2.09
CA ASP A 160 -2.16 12.03 3.41
C ASP A 160 -2.53 10.57 3.66
N LYS A 161 -2.61 9.77 2.59
CA LYS A 161 -2.93 8.35 2.67
C LYS A 161 -1.92 7.48 1.96
N ILE A 162 -1.74 6.30 2.51
CA ILE A 162 -0.95 5.23 1.94
C ILE A 162 -1.82 3.98 1.88
N ILE A 163 -1.90 3.36 0.73
CA ILE A 163 -2.47 2.02 0.57
C ILE A 163 -1.32 1.03 0.46
N ALA A 164 -1.43 -0.06 1.21
CA ALA A 164 -0.42 -1.10 1.29
C ALA A 164 -0.99 -2.44 0.82
N PHE A 165 -0.31 -3.12 -0.11
CA PHE A 165 -0.65 -4.46 -0.59
C PHE A 165 0.42 -5.45 -0.16
N ASN A 166 0.04 -6.46 0.62
CA ASN A 166 0.92 -7.57 0.94
C ASN A 166 0.78 -8.68 -0.11
N TRP A 167 1.83 -8.95 -0.88
CA TRP A 167 1.76 -9.95 -1.95
C TRP A 167 1.85 -11.40 -1.46
N SER A 168 2.29 -11.62 -0.23
CA SER A 168 2.34 -12.95 0.39
C SER A 168 0.97 -13.38 0.93
N THR A 169 0.23 -12.45 1.53
CA THR A 169 -1.12 -12.71 2.09
C THR A 169 -2.27 -12.29 1.17
N ASN A 170 -1.97 -11.56 0.08
CA ASN A 170 -2.94 -10.98 -0.86
C ASN A 170 -4.01 -10.09 -0.18
N ARG A 171 -3.58 -9.39 0.88
CA ARG A 171 -4.41 -8.47 1.68
C ARG A 171 -3.99 -7.02 1.44
N TRP A 172 -4.97 -6.15 1.60
CA TRP A 172 -4.80 -4.70 1.49
C TRP A 172 -5.00 -4.06 2.86
N SER A 173 -4.21 -3.03 3.12
CA SER A 173 -4.32 -2.19 4.31
C SER A 173 -4.30 -0.73 3.89
N ARG A 174 -4.92 0.11 4.72
CA ARG A 174 -4.96 1.57 4.53
C ARG A 174 -4.30 2.22 5.73
N ILE A 175 -3.50 3.24 5.47
CA ILE A 175 -2.71 3.95 6.47
C ILE A 175 -2.95 5.44 6.25
N GLU A 176 -3.28 6.15 7.32
CA GLU A 176 -3.54 7.60 7.30
C GLU A 176 -2.40 8.29 8.03
N VAL A 177 -1.53 8.94 7.26
CA VAL A 177 -0.33 9.65 7.75
C VAL A 177 -0.06 10.81 6.79
N ASP A 178 0.02 12.02 7.33
CA ASP A 178 0.44 13.20 6.56
C ASP A 178 1.93 13.10 6.19
N HIS A 179 2.26 13.23 4.90
CA HIS A 179 3.64 13.20 4.40
C HIS A 179 3.77 13.94 3.06
N GLU A 180 5.00 14.26 2.65
CA GLU A 180 5.28 14.91 1.38
C GLU A 180 5.61 13.89 0.28
N ILE A 181 6.43 12.89 0.62
CA ILE A 181 6.84 11.83 -0.29
C ILE A 181 7.15 10.55 0.49
N LEU A 182 6.82 9.40 -0.10
CA LEU A 182 7.18 8.08 0.41
C LEU A 182 8.40 7.57 -0.37
N LEU A 183 9.43 7.11 0.34
CA LEU A 183 10.66 6.60 -0.27
C LEU A 183 11.24 5.41 0.50
N ALA A 184 12.12 4.65 -0.16
CA ALA A 184 13.03 3.74 0.51
C ALA A 184 14.34 4.50 0.80
N ALA A 185 14.62 4.73 2.09
CA ALA A 185 15.87 5.33 2.53
C ALA A 185 16.84 4.25 3.01
N LEU A 186 18.14 4.45 2.81
CA LEU A 186 19.14 3.61 3.46
C LEU A 186 19.30 4.09 4.91
N SER A 187 19.22 3.15 5.85
CA SER A 187 19.53 3.43 7.26
C SER A 187 20.92 4.06 7.37
N VAL A 188 21.02 5.13 8.15
CA VAL A 188 22.29 5.81 8.42
C VAL A 188 23.00 5.01 9.50
N GLY A 189 24.13 4.39 9.15
CA GLY A 189 24.96 3.68 10.13
C GLY A 189 25.41 4.64 11.24
N ARG A 190 25.21 4.25 12.50
CA ARG A 190 25.71 4.98 13.67
C ARG A 190 26.77 4.12 14.34
N THR A 191 27.94 4.69 14.60
CA THR A 191 28.97 4.04 15.40
C THR A 191 28.57 4.05 16.88
N LEU A 192 29.08 3.10 17.68
CA LEU A 192 28.83 3.03 19.13
C LEU A 192 29.16 4.34 19.86
N ASP A 193 30.23 5.03 19.48
CA ASP A 193 30.60 6.34 20.02
C ASP A 193 29.59 7.46 19.67
N GLY A 194 28.78 7.28 18.62
CA GLY A 194 27.72 8.21 18.21
C GLY A 194 26.34 7.92 18.80
N LEU A 195 26.20 6.83 19.58
CA LEU A 195 24.94 6.43 20.20
C LEU A 195 24.61 7.26 21.46
N ASP A 196 25.64 7.82 22.12
CA ASP A 196 25.52 8.74 23.26
C ASP A 196 24.77 10.04 22.90
N ALA A 197 24.76 10.40 21.60
CA ALA A 197 24.00 11.53 21.08
C ALA A 197 22.50 11.23 20.85
N VAL A 198 22.09 9.97 20.90
CA VAL A 198 20.70 9.52 20.73
C VAL A 198 20.06 9.24 22.09
N SER A 199 20.77 8.58 22.99
CA SER A 199 20.38 8.37 24.38
C SER A 199 21.61 8.09 25.22
N THR A 200 21.73 8.76 26.37
CA THR A 200 22.76 8.49 27.38
C THR A 200 22.47 7.21 28.19
N ASP A 201 21.24 6.69 28.10
CA ASP A 201 20.81 5.44 28.71
C ASP A 201 20.63 4.35 27.64
N LEU A 202 21.43 3.30 27.76
CA LEU A 202 21.42 2.14 26.86
C LEU A 202 20.08 1.38 26.92
N ASP A 203 19.45 1.37 28.10
CA ASP A 203 18.14 0.74 28.34
C ASP A 203 16.96 1.55 27.78
N ALA A 204 17.19 2.81 27.38
CA ALA A 204 16.16 3.69 26.81
C ALA A 204 16.16 3.72 25.27
N LEU A 205 16.96 2.87 24.62
CA LEU A 205 17.01 2.79 23.16
C LEU A 205 15.72 2.19 22.59
N ALA A 206 15.12 2.89 21.63
CA ALA A 206 13.89 2.47 20.94
C ALA A 206 14.04 1.20 20.09
N PHE A 207 15.27 0.78 19.77
CA PHE A 207 15.56 -0.40 18.97
C PHE A 207 16.65 -1.23 19.62
N SER A 208 16.51 -2.56 19.59
CA SER A 208 17.58 -3.50 19.99
C SER A 208 18.90 -3.15 19.26
N LEU A 209 20.03 -3.35 19.93
CA LEU A 209 21.36 -3.11 19.36
C LEU A 209 21.64 -3.94 18.11
N ASP A 210 20.96 -5.09 17.97
CA ASP A 210 21.03 -5.95 16.80
C ASP A 210 20.12 -5.48 15.65
N SER A 211 19.34 -4.41 15.85
CA SER A 211 18.47 -3.87 14.81
C SER A 211 19.29 -3.32 13.64
N ARG A 212 18.87 -3.69 12.42
CA ARG A 212 19.48 -3.23 11.17
C ARG A 212 19.41 -1.70 10.99
N VAL A 213 18.55 -1.02 11.75
CA VAL A 213 18.51 0.45 11.84
C VAL A 213 19.88 1.01 12.27
N TRP A 214 20.65 0.26 13.07
CA TRP A 214 21.98 0.66 13.53
C TRP A 214 23.12 0.23 12.60
N THR A 215 22.95 -0.90 11.91
CA THR A 215 23.99 -1.49 11.03
C THR A 215 24.34 -0.59 9.84
N GLY A 216 23.43 0.29 9.44
CA GLY A 216 23.60 1.15 8.27
C GLY A 216 23.49 0.38 6.95
N GLY A 217 22.96 1.03 5.91
CA GLY A 217 22.89 0.45 4.56
C GLY A 217 21.74 -0.55 4.34
N ALA A 218 20.90 -0.84 5.33
CA ALA A 218 19.63 -1.54 5.11
C ALA A 218 18.58 -0.55 4.60
N ALA A 219 17.91 -0.90 3.49
CA ALA A 219 16.77 -0.13 2.99
C ALA A 219 15.60 -0.22 3.99
N THR A 220 15.11 0.92 4.42
CA THR A 220 14.00 1.09 5.35
C THR A 220 13.00 2.08 4.77
N LEU A 221 11.72 1.87 5.04
CA LEU A 221 10.68 2.81 4.66
C LEU A 221 10.86 4.14 5.40
N ALA A 222 10.82 5.22 4.64
CA ALA A 222 10.92 6.57 5.16
C ALA A 222 9.96 7.50 4.44
N THR A 223 9.61 8.59 5.12
CA THR A 223 8.81 9.67 4.56
C THR A 223 9.52 10.99 4.79
N PHE A 224 9.29 11.97 3.92
CA PHE A 224 9.51 13.36 4.30
C PHE A 224 8.23 13.92 4.91
N ASP A 225 8.34 14.62 6.04
CA ASP A 225 7.22 15.38 6.60
C ASP A 225 7.06 16.75 5.91
N ARG A 226 5.99 17.46 6.26
CA ARG A 226 5.71 18.84 5.79
C ARG A 226 6.75 19.87 6.24
N ALA A 227 7.68 19.51 7.13
CA ALA A 227 8.81 20.35 7.54
C ALA A 227 10.09 19.99 6.77
N HIS A 228 9.99 19.20 5.70
CA HIS A 228 11.08 18.72 4.85
C HIS A 228 12.13 17.91 5.62
N LYS A 229 11.70 17.17 6.64
CA LYS A 229 12.59 16.29 7.41
C LYS A 229 12.32 14.83 7.06
N LEU A 230 13.41 14.08 6.89
CA LEU A 230 13.36 12.64 6.71
C LEU A 230 13.00 11.97 8.03
N ASN A 231 11.88 11.23 8.05
CA ASN A 231 11.41 10.47 9.19
C ASN A 231 11.35 8.99 8.84
N LEU A 232 11.72 8.15 9.81
CA LEU A 232 11.55 6.70 9.73
C LEU A 232 10.18 6.31 10.32
N LEU A 233 9.55 5.28 9.76
CA LEU A 233 8.26 4.76 10.21
C LEU A 233 8.39 3.85 11.44
N THR A 234 9.06 4.34 12.48
CA THR A 234 9.37 3.56 13.68
C THR A 234 8.88 4.22 14.97
N GLY A 235 7.97 5.19 14.82
CA GLY A 235 7.33 5.89 15.94
C GLY A 235 6.26 5.04 16.63
N THR A 236 5.45 5.70 17.46
CA THR A 236 4.34 5.07 18.17
C THR A 236 3.37 4.40 17.17
N PRO A 237 2.99 3.12 17.39
CA PRO A 237 2.06 2.42 16.51
C PRO A 237 0.72 3.15 16.41
N LEU A 238 0.21 3.28 15.18
CA LEU A 238 -1.14 3.76 14.93
C LEU A 238 -2.16 2.71 15.39
N THR A 239 -3.36 3.17 15.75
CA THR A 239 -4.48 2.28 16.06
C THR A 239 -4.92 1.54 14.79
N ALA A 240 -4.83 0.22 14.81
CA ALA A 240 -5.33 -0.62 13.73
C ALA A 240 -6.84 -0.83 13.88
N VAL A 241 -7.56 -0.76 12.76
CA VAL A 241 -9.02 -0.95 12.71
C VAL A 241 -9.32 -2.13 11.80
N PHE A 242 -9.96 -3.15 12.36
CA PHE A 242 -10.42 -4.32 11.64
C PHE A 242 -11.94 -4.34 11.63
N GLU A 243 -12.54 -4.55 10.46
CA GLU A 243 -13.99 -4.71 10.33
C GLU A 243 -14.33 -6.08 9.76
N THR A 244 -15.28 -6.77 10.38
CA THR A 244 -15.82 -8.01 9.83
C THR A 244 -16.72 -7.71 8.63
N ALA A 245 -16.94 -8.74 7.79
CA ALA A 245 -18.07 -8.71 6.88
C ALA A 245 -19.38 -8.62 7.69
N GLU A 246 -20.42 -8.08 7.07
CA GLU A 246 -21.74 -8.10 7.67
C GLU A 246 -22.30 -9.53 7.72
N ARG A 247 -22.92 -9.87 8.85
CA ARG A 247 -23.51 -11.18 9.06
C ARG A 247 -24.83 -11.08 9.80
N GLN A 248 -25.77 -11.96 9.45
CA GLN A 248 -26.90 -12.27 10.33
C GLN A 248 -26.44 -13.31 11.35
N LEU A 249 -26.40 -12.96 12.64
CA LEU A 249 -26.00 -13.90 13.69
C LEU A 249 -27.06 -15.02 13.82
N SER A 250 -28.34 -14.66 13.77
CA SER A 250 -29.46 -15.60 13.66
C SER A 250 -30.17 -15.43 12.31
N PRO A 251 -30.09 -16.41 11.39
CA PRO A 251 -30.72 -16.29 10.08
C PRO A 251 -32.23 -15.97 10.16
N GLY A 252 -32.65 -14.88 9.51
CA GLY A 252 -34.05 -14.47 9.43
C GLY A 252 -34.67 -13.92 10.73
N GLN A 253 -33.89 -13.79 11.81
CA GLN A 253 -34.37 -13.30 13.11
C GLN A 253 -33.57 -12.08 13.56
N PHE A 254 -34.16 -11.32 14.48
CA PHE A 254 -33.39 -10.36 15.26
C PHE A 254 -32.50 -11.12 16.23
N SER A 255 -31.31 -10.61 16.49
CA SER A 255 -30.36 -11.17 17.44
C SER A 255 -29.70 -10.06 18.24
N THR A 256 -29.38 -10.36 19.50
CA THR A 256 -28.66 -9.44 20.38
C THR A 256 -27.32 -10.09 20.76
N PRO A 257 -26.18 -9.51 20.35
CA PRO A 257 -24.88 -9.96 20.83
C PRO A 257 -24.73 -9.65 22.32
N THR A 258 -24.34 -10.65 23.11
CA THR A 258 -24.20 -10.55 24.56
C THR A 258 -22.77 -10.27 24.98
N SER A 259 -21.83 -11.00 24.39
CA SER A 259 -20.40 -10.90 24.64
C SER A 259 -19.64 -11.09 23.34
N VAL A 260 -18.50 -10.44 23.21
CA VAL A 260 -17.60 -10.59 22.08
C VAL A 260 -16.19 -10.78 22.63
N ARG A 261 -15.47 -11.79 22.14
CA ARG A 261 -14.09 -12.06 22.53
C ARG A 261 -13.17 -11.73 21.36
N SER A 262 -12.15 -10.90 21.61
CA SER A 262 -11.11 -10.59 20.63
C SER A 262 -9.92 -11.53 20.80
N LEU A 263 -9.48 -12.18 19.71
CA LEU A 263 -8.25 -12.96 19.69
C LEU A 263 -7.14 -12.11 19.09
N VAL A 264 -6.52 -11.29 19.94
CA VAL A 264 -5.41 -10.38 19.63
C VAL A 264 -4.20 -10.81 20.44
N GLU A 265 -3.06 -10.92 19.78
CA GLU A 265 -1.78 -11.20 20.42
C GLU A 265 -0.91 -9.93 20.38
N GLY A 266 -0.35 -9.56 21.53
CA GLY A 266 0.58 -8.43 21.63
C GLY A 266 0.75 -7.96 23.07
N THR A 267 2.00 -7.76 23.51
CA THR A 267 2.30 -7.42 24.91
C THR A 267 1.76 -6.05 25.34
N SER A 268 1.69 -5.10 24.40
CA SER A 268 1.16 -3.74 24.64
C SER A 268 -0.19 -3.50 23.94
N ALA A 269 -0.79 -4.54 23.36
CA ALA A 269 -2.01 -4.42 22.59
C ALA A 269 -3.19 -4.10 23.53
N THR A 270 -3.94 -3.06 23.21
CA THR A 270 -5.23 -2.77 23.86
C THR A 270 -6.35 -2.94 22.84
N ALA A 271 -7.20 -3.94 23.05
CA ALA A 271 -8.35 -4.22 22.19
C ALA A 271 -9.60 -3.49 22.69
N THR A 272 -10.32 -2.86 21.76
CA THR A 272 -11.66 -2.33 21.99
C THR A 272 -12.54 -2.67 20.80
N ILE A 273 -13.85 -2.81 21.00
CA ILE A 273 -14.78 -3.10 19.91
C ILE A 273 -15.89 -2.07 19.79
N GLN A 274 -16.49 -2.02 18.61
CA GLN A 274 -17.78 -1.37 18.35
C GLN A 274 -18.64 -2.32 17.54
N VAL A 275 -19.88 -2.54 17.98
CA VAL A 275 -20.85 -3.35 17.25
C VAL A 275 -21.69 -2.43 16.37
N GLY A 276 -21.61 -2.62 15.07
CA GLY A 276 -22.47 -2.04 14.05
C GLY A 276 -23.74 -2.85 13.87
N LYS A 277 -24.88 -2.17 13.73
CA LYS A 277 -26.17 -2.81 13.46
C LYS A 277 -26.94 -2.10 12.34
N ARG A 278 -27.79 -2.87 11.65
CA ARG A 278 -28.84 -2.37 10.77
C ARG A 278 -29.95 -3.39 10.54
N THR A 279 -31.13 -2.91 10.16
CA THR A 279 -32.31 -3.75 9.97
C THR A 279 -32.47 -4.24 8.54
N ASN A 280 -32.32 -3.36 7.55
CA ASN A 280 -32.41 -3.72 6.13
C ASN A 280 -31.07 -3.54 5.42
N SER A 281 -30.88 -4.25 4.33
CA SER A 281 -29.64 -4.18 3.52
C SER A 281 -29.42 -2.81 2.86
N GLY A 282 -30.47 -1.99 2.73
CA GLY A 282 -30.37 -0.61 2.24
C GLY A 282 -30.08 0.42 3.33
N ASP A 283 -30.19 0.05 4.61
CA ASP A 283 -29.99 0.99 5.71
C ASP A 283 -28.49 1.20 5.98
N SER A 284 -28.14 2.38 6.48
CA SER A 284 -26.79 2.69 6.93
C SER A 284 -26.47 1.93 8.22
N VAL A 285 -25.27 1.36 8.30
CA VAL A 285 -24.79 0.67 9.52
C VAL A 285 -24.54 1.73 10.60
N THR A 286 -25.15 1.55 11.77
CA THR A 286 -24.93 2.41 12.94
C THR A 286 -24.05 1.68 13.95
N PHE A 287 -22.89 2.23 14.26
CA PHE A 287 -21.99 1.69 15.28
C PHE A 287 -22.37 2.21 16.68
N GLY A 288 -22.37 1.29 17.65
CA GLY A 288 -22.56 1.61 19.07
C GLY A 288 -21.33 2.27 19.71
N ALA A 289 -21.41 2.43 21.03
CA ALA A 289 -20.29 2.93 21.81
C ALA A 289 -19.08 1.97 21.76
N VAL A 290 -17.90 2.52 22.05
CA VAL A 290 -16.67 1.72 22.20
C VAL A 290 -16.77 0.91 23.49
N ILE A 291 -16.50 -0.39 23.39
CA ILE A 291 -16.54 -1.34 24.50
C ILE A 291 -15.11 -1.83 24.75
N SER A 292 -14.61 -1.62 25.97
CA SER A 292 -13.29 -2.10 26.38
C SER A 292 -13.33 -3.57 26.77
N GLU A 293 -12.18 -4.23 26.69
CA GLU A 293 -12.01 -5.60 27.18
C GLU A 293 -12.09 -5.64 28.72
N ASN A 294 -12.67 -6.70 29.28
CA ASN A 294 -12.66 -6.96 30.72
C ASN A 294 -11.52 -7.93 31.12
N ASP A 295 -11.36 -8.18 32.41
CA ASP A 295 -10.32 -9.08 32.93
C ASP A 295 -10.43 -10.54 32.45
N ASN A 296 -11.57 -10.93 31.87
CA ASN A 296 -11.81 -12.26 31.30
C ASN A 296 -11.52 -12.33 29.79
N GLY A 297 -11.03 -11.24 29.17
CA GLY A 297 -10.78 -11.15 27.74
C GLY A 297 -12.04 -10.98 26.89
N GLU A 298 -13.11 -10.45 27.49
CA GLU A 298 -14.42 -10.30 26.84
C GLU A 298 -14.89 -8.85 26.82
N HIS A 299 -15.60 -8.50 25.76
CA HIS A 299 -16.28 -7.23 25.58
C HIS A 299 -17.78 -7.40 25.86
N PRO A 300 -18.29 -6.92 27.01
CA PRO A 300 -19.70 -7.08 27.36
C PRO A 300 -20.59 -6.15 26.51
N CYS A 301 -21.41 -6.74 25.66
CA CYS A 301 -22.28 -6.05 24.69
C CYS A 301 -23.75 -5.93 25.15
N ARG A 302 -24.12 -6.62 26.23
CA ARG A 302 -25.52 -6.76 26.70
C ARG A 302 -26.26 -5.43 26.90
N ASP A 303 -25.58 -4.41 27.40
CA ASP A 303 -26.21 -3.13 27.80
C ASP A 303 -26.28 -2.10 26.67
N GLN A 304 -25.85 -2.45 25.46
CA GLN A 304 -25.66 -1.52 24.34
C GLN A 304 -26.88 -1.42 23.40
N ASN A 305 -28.01 -2.04 23.75
CA ASN A 305 -29.23 -2.09 22.93
C ASN A 305 -28.92 -2.46 21.45
N LEU A 306 -28.26 -3.60 21.24
CA LEU A 306 -27.74 -4.03 19.93
C LEU A 306 -28.64 -5.03 19.20
N SER A 307 -29.92 -5.12 19.58
CA SER A 307 -30.88 -6.01 18.93
C SER A 307 -31.15 -5.56 17.50
N ASP A 308 -30.68 -6.34 16.52
CA ASP A 308 -30.97 -6.09 15.10
C ASP A 308 -30.82 -7.38 14.27
N ARG A 309 -31.05 -7.30 12.95
CA ARG A 309 -30.90 -8.44 12.04
C ARG A 309 -29.49 -8.64 11.55
N TYR A 310 -28.82 -7.54 11.18
CA TYR A 310 -27.48 -7.57 10.62
C TYR A 310 -26.51 -6.91 11.58
N HIS A 311 -25.37 -7.57 11.78
CA HIS A 311 -24.31 -7.08 12.65
C HIS A 311 -22.98 -7.02 11.92
N ARG A 312 -22.17 -6.04 12.30
CA ARG A 312 -20.76 -5.90 11.95
C ARG A 312 -19.98 -5.63 13.22
N ILE A 313 -18.77 -6.16 13.32
CA ILE A 313 -17.89 -5.85 14.44
C ILE A 313 -16.71 -5.06 13.89
N ARG A 314 -16.44 -3.93 14.53
CA ARG A 314 -15.21 -3.19 14.37
C ARG A 314 -14.34 -3.45 15.60
N LEU A 315 -13.15 -3.98 15.40
CA LEU A 315 -12.12 -4.15 16.41
C LEU A 315 -11.06 -3.07 16.21
N ASN A 316 -10.83 -2.26 17.24
CA ASN A 316 -9.77 -1.25 17.27
C ASN A 316 -8.67 -1.73 18.21
N VAL A 317 -7.45 -1.84 17.71
CA VAL A 317 -6.27 -2.29 18.47
C VAL A 317 -5.26 -1.17 18.52
N SER A 318 -5.00 -0.63 19.71
CA SER A 318 -3.97 0.38 19.95
C SER A 318 -2.75 -0.21 20.66
N GLY A 319 -1.63 0.51 20.66
CA GLY A 319 -0.39 0.08 21.34
C GLY A 319 0.49 -0.89 20.55
N GLY A 320 0.08 -1.26 19.33
CA GLY A 320 0.74 -2.27 18.51
C GLY A 320 0.26 -3.68 18.83
N PHE A 321 0.39 -4.59 17.86
CA PHE A 321 -0.01 -6.00 17.97
C PHE A 321 0.94 -6.88 17.16
N ASP A 322 1.03 -8.15 17.53
CA ASP A 322 1.82 -9.16 16.83
C ASP A 322 0.94 -9.95 15.84
N ASP A 323 -0.24 -10.39 16.29
CA ASP A 323 -1.22 -11.10 15.45
C ASP A 323 -2.67 -10.75 15.83
N VAL A 324 -3.56 -10.82 14.84
CA VAL A 324 -5.03 -10.68 15.02
C VAL A 324 -5.70 -11.80 14.26
N GLN A 325 -6.29 -12.73 15.00
CA GLN A 325 -6.78 -13.99 14.43
C GLN A 325 -8.27 -13.93 14.13
N ALA A 326 -9.07 -13.61 15.14
CA ALA A 326 -10.53 -13.64 15.01
C ALA A 326 -11.22 -12.80 16.08
N VAL A 327 -12.53 -12.66 15.89
CA VAL A 327 -13.46 -12.17 16.88
C VAL A 327 -14.56 -13.21 17.03
N GLU A 328 -14.79 -13.66 18.26
CA GLU A 328 -15.85 -14.62 18.59
C GLU A 328 -17.05 -13.87 19.17
N VAL A 329 -18.26 -14.21 18.73
CA VAL A 329 -19.48 -13.53 19.15
C VAL A 329 -20.40 -14.52 19.84
N GLU A 330 -20.77 -14.20 21.07
CA GLU A 330 -21.89 -14.81 21.75
C GLU A 330 -23.15 -13.95 21.56
N TYR A 331 -24.27 -14.59 21.27
CA TYR A 331 -25.52 -13.90 20.96
C TYR A 331 -26.74 -14.73 21.33
N HIS A 332 -27.88 -14.06 21.53
CA HIS A 332 -29.18 -14.69 21.67
C HIS A 332 -30.15 -14.23 20.56
N PRO A 333 -30.96 -15.14 20.00
CA PRO A 333 -32.04 -14.78 19.10
C PRO A 333 -33.16 -14.04 19.87
N ALA A 334 -33.80 -13.09 19.21
CA ALA A 334 -34.94 -12.39 19.76
C ALA A 334 -36.11 -13.36 20.00
N GLY A 335 -36.69 -13.30 21.21
CA GLY A 335 -37.80 -14.16 21.63
C GLY A 335 -37.43 -15.29 22.59
N TRP A 336 -36.17 -15.42 22.99
CA TRP A 336 -35.78 -16.20 24.17
C TRP A 336 -36.08 -15.39 25.44
N GLN A 337 -36.96 -15.91 26.30
CA GLN A 337 -37.17 -15.45 27.68
C GLN A 337 -36.27 -16.23 28.63
#